data_AF-A0A7M2XIZ2-F1
#
_entry.id   AF-A0A7M2XIZ2-F1
#
_cell.length_a   1.000
_cell.length_b   1.000
_cell.length_c   1.000
_cell.angle_alpha   90.00
_cell.angle_beta   90.00
_cell.angle_gamma   90.00
#
_symmetry.space_group_name_H-M   'P 1'
#
loop_
_entity.id
_entity.type
_entity.pdbx_description
1 polymer ?
#
loop_
_entity_poly.entity_id
_entity_poly.type
_entity_poly.pdbx_seq_one_letter_code
_entity_poly.pdbx_strand_id
1 'polypeptide(L)'
;MSTTRPRKTTTQKGLGWLHQQQRTRLLNRHVDGTPCWWCDRPMFRDPDRNFDNQPLAADHTQARIHGGMKADRLLHNKCNSERQDGRNDDRRPAVTGQSIEPATADDRADWCLLDW
;
A
#
# COMPACT_ATOMS: atom_id res chain seq x y z
N MET A 1 -25.64 -29.16 -7.55
CA MET A 1 -24.36 -29.49 -6.88
C MET A 1 -23.47 -28.24 -6.94
N SER A 2 -23.35 -27.51 -5.83
CA SER A 2 -22.50 -26.31 -5.76
C SER A 2 -21.02 -26.71 -5.70
N THR A 3 -20.27 -26.41 -6.75
CA THR A 3 -18.82 -26.61 -6.79
C THR A 3 -18.11 -25.41 -6.17
N THR A 4 -17.91 -25.44 -4.85
CA THR A 4 -17.09 -24.43 -4.18
C THR A 4 -15.62 -24.60 -4.61
N ARG A 5 -15.06 -23.59 -5.30
CA ARG A 5 -13.62 -23.59 -5.65
C ARG A 5 -12.77 -23.67 -4.37
N PRO A 6 -11.75 -24.54 -4.31
CA PRO A 6 -10.88 -24.65 -3.15
C PRO A 6 -10.13 -23.33 -2.91
N ARG A 7 -10.10 -22.90 -1.64
CA ARG A 7 -9.39 -21.69 -1.21
C ARG A 7 -7.89 -21.92 -1.38
N LYS A 8 -7.22 -21.04 -2.14
CA LYS A 8 -5.75 -21.09 -2.33
C LYS A 8 -5.02 -20.97 -0.99
N THR A 9 -3.99 -21.80 -0.78
CA THR A 9 -3.09 -21.71 0.38
C THR A 9 -2.23 -20.44 0.33
N THR A 10 -1.61 -20.04 1.44
CA THR A 10 -0.72 -18.87 1.51
C THR A 10 0.43 -18.97 0.50
N THR A 11 0.98 -20.17 0.31
CA THR A 11 2.00 -20.46 -0.70
C THR A 11 1.46 -20.36 -2.12
N GLN A 12 0.26 -20.89 -2.40
CA GLN A 12 -0.39 -20.75 -3.72
C GLN A 12 -0.81 -19.30 -4.01
N LYS A 13 -1.07 -18.51 -2.96
CA LYS A 13 -1.23 -17.06 -3.05
C LYS A 13 0.11 -16.35 -3.18
N GLY A 14 1.26 -17.04 -3.17
CA GLY A 14 2.63 -16.53 -3.17
C GLY A 14 2.96 -15.54 -2.05
N LEU A 15 2.27 -15.69 -0.92
CA LEU A 15 2.57 -15.02 0.36
C LEU A 15 3.31 -15.95 1.31
N GLY A 16 3.86 -17.05 0.78
CA GLY A 16 4.56 -18.07 1.55
C GLY A 16 5.88 -17.59 2.12
N TRP A 17 6.65 -18.54 2.66
CA TRP A 17 7.90 -18.29 3.37
C TRP A 17 8.90 -17.39 2.62
N LEU A 18 9.04 -17.55 1.29
CA LEU A 18 9.92 -16.72 0.47
C LEU A 18 9.54 -15.23 0.52
N HIS A 19 8.24 -14.93 0.45
CA HIS A 19 7.76 -13.55 0.51
C HIS A 19 8.02 -12.94 1.89
N GLN A 20 7.82 -13.71 2.96
CA GLN A 20 8.13 -13.28 4.32
C GLN A 20 9.63 -12.98 4.48
N GLN A 21 10.51 -13.83 3.93
CA GLN A 21 11.95 -13.62 3.96
C GLN A 21 12.38 -12.37 3.18
N GLN A 22 11.77 -12.12 2.01
CA GLN A 22 12.00 -10.91 1.22
C GLN A 22 11.59 -9.66 2.02
N ARG A 23 10.42 -9.67 2.64
CA ARG A 23 9.95 -8.58 3.51
C ARG A 23 10.92 -8.33 4.67
N THR A 24 11.36 -9.38 5.36
CA THR A 24 12.34 -9.25 6.45
C THR A 24 13.65 -8.64 5.96
N ARG A 25 14.16 -9.06 4.80
CA ARG A 25 15.37 -8.48 4.20
C ARG A 25 15.20 -7.00 3.85
N LEU A 26 14.01 -6.60 3.40
CA LEU A 26 13.71 -5.19 3.12
C LEU A 26 13.66 -4.37 4.41
N LEU A 27 12.96 -4.85 5.44
CA LEU A 27 12.89 -4.19 6.74
C LEU A 27 14.26 -4.07 7.42
N ASN A 28 15.12 -5.09 7.31
CA ASN A 28 16.47 -5.03 7.88
C ASN A 28 17.33 -3.95 7.23
N ARG A 29 17.13 -3.68 5.93
CA ARG A 29 17.85 -2.63 5.20
C ARG A 29 17.20 -1.25 5.28
N HIS A 30 15.96 -1.17 5.76
CA HIS A 30 15.22 0.09 5.85
C HIS A 30 15.94 1.10 6.75
N VAL A 31 15.80 2.38 6.45
CA VAL A 31 16.21 3.45 7.36
C VAL A 31 14.95 4.24 7.69
N ASP A 32 14.61 4.35 8.97
CA ASP A 32 13.45 5.10 9.41
C ASP A 32 13.51 6.54 8.90
N GLY A 33 12.40 7.04 8.37
CA GLY A 33 12.34 8.35 7.69
C GLY A 33 12.59 8.30 6.19
N THR A 34 13.04 7.17 5.62
CA THR A 34 13.16 7.01 4.15
C THR A 34 11.80 7.33 3.49
N PRO A 35 11.76 8.18 2.45
CA PRO A 35 10.51 8.56 1.82
C PRO A 35 9.86 7.36 1.12
N CYS A 36 8.55 7.24 1.29
CA CYS A 36 7.74 6.27 0.57
C CYS A 36 7.70 6.63 -0.90
N TRP A 37 8.04 5.68 -1.78
CA TRP A 37 8.05 5.95 -3.22
C TRP A 37 6.68 6.41 -3.74
N TRP A 38 5.57 5.98 -3.12
CA TRP A 38 4.21 6.39 -3.53
C TRP A 38 3.82 7.80 -3.07
N CYS A 39 4.08 8.11 -1.80
CA CYS A 39 3.50 9.30 -1.16
C CYS A 39 4.50 10.36 -0.73
N ASP A 40 5.79 10.07 -0.85
CA ASP A 40 6.91 10.88 -0.37
C ASP A 40 6.96 11.11 1.14
N ARG A 41 5.99 10.59 1.90
CA ARG A 41 5.99 10.66 3.37
C ARG A 41 7.03 9.72 3.98
N PRO A 42 7.59 10.05 5.15
CA PRO A 42 8.56 9.19 5.82
C PRO A 42 7.94 7.83 6.20
N MET A 43 8.70 6.77 5.98
CA MET A 43 8.34 5.41 6.39
C MET A 43 9.09 4.99 7.65
N PHE A 44 8.39 4.38 8.59
CA PHE A 44 8.93 3.87 9.85
C PHE A 44 8.66 2.38 9.99
N ARG A 45 9.61 1.65 10.59
CA ARG A 45 9.37 0.24 10.96
C ARG A 45 8.25 0.10 12.00
N ASP A 46 8.19 1.06 12.91
CA ASP A 46 7.14 1.19 13.90
C ASP A 46 5.81 1.59 13.22
N PRO A 47 4.76 0.74 13.29
CA PRO A 47 3.46 1.02 12.67
C PRO A 47 2.83 2.33 13.14
N ASP A 48 2.97 2.67 14.43
CA ASP A 48 2.27 3.80 15.06
C ASP A 48 2.84 5.16 14.61
N ARG A 49 4.03 5.14 14.00
CA ARG A 49 4.68 6.34 13.45
C ARG A 49 4.35 6.56 11.98
N ASN A 50 3.74 5.57 11.32
CA ASN A 50 3.27 5.72 9.95
C ASN A 50 1.91 6.41 9.93
N PHE A 51 1.66 7.25 8.92
CA PHE A 51 0.41 8.01 8.83
C PHE A 51 -0.85 7.12 8.73
N ASP A 52 -0.69 5.88 8.28
CA ASP A 52 -1.76 4.90 8.18
C ASP A 52 -1.88 4.00 9.41
N ASN A 53 -1.02 4.16 10.44
CA ASN A 53 -0.93 3.32 11.63
C ASN A 53 -0.80 1.82 11.29
N GLN A 54 -0.06 1.50 10.23
CA GLN A 54 0.12 0.13 9.73
C GLN A 54 1.59 -0.20 9.51
N PRO A 55 1.95 -1.50 9.56
CA PRO A 55 3.29 -1.93 9.21
C PRO A 55 3.57 -1.77 7.71
N LEU A 56 4.82 -1.50 7.36
CA LEU A 56 5.25 -1.38 5.97
C LEU A 56 4.98 -2.68 5.18
N ALA A 57 4.47 -2.51 3.96
CA ALA A 57 4.19 -3.55 3.00
C ALA A 57 5.39 -3.76 2.07
N ALA A 58 5.60 -5.02 1.65
CA ALA A 58 6.64 -5.38 0.68
C ALA A 58 6.03 -5.37 -0.72
N ASP A 59 6.26 -4.29 -1.45
CA ASP A 59 5.70 -4.06 -2.78
C ASP A 59 6.59 -4.65 -3.88
N HIS A 60 5.99 -4.92 -5.04
CA HIS A 60 6.67 -5.41 -6.23
C HIS A 60 6.61 -4.35 -7.34
N THR A 61 7.76 -3.90 -7.82
CA THR A 61 7.82 -3.01 -9.00
C THR A 61 6.99 -3.57 -10.17
N GLN A 62 7.21 -4.84 -10.52
CA GLN A 62 6.33 -5.57 -11.42
C GLN A 62 5.29 -6.32 -10.59
N ALA A 63 4.02 -5.97 -10.76
CA ALA A 63 2.96 -6.63 -10.00
C ALA A 63 2.91 -8.14 -10.30
N ARG A 64 2.41 -8.89 -9.32
CA ARG A 64 2.39 -10.36 -9.37
C ARG A 64 1.50 -10.92 -10.47
N ILE A 65 0.42 -10.20 -10.80
CA ILE A 65 -0.47 -10.53 -11.92
C ILE A 65 0.29 -10.47 -13.27
N HIS A 66 1.33 -9.63 -13.34
CA HIS A 66 2.20 -9.50 -14.52
C HIS A 66 3.45 -10.37 -14.44
N GLY A 67 3.54 -11.31 -13.49
CA GLY A 67 4.66 -12.26 -13.37
C GLY A 67 5.77 -11.84 -12.40
N GLY A 68 5.64 -10.72 -11.68
CA GLY A 68 6.60 -10.35 -10.65
C GLY A 68 6.57 -11.31 -9.46
N MET A 69 7.73 -11.81 -9.04
CA MET A 69 7.85 -12.77 -7.92
C MET A 69 8.71 -12.28 -6.75
N LYS A 70 9.30 -11.08 -6.88
CA LYS A 70 10.23 -10.53 -5.91
C LYS A 70 9.72 -9.17 -5.46
N ALA A 71 9.44 -9.06 -4.16
CA ALA A 71 9.27 -7.77 -3.53
C ALA A 71 10.64 -7.08 -3.45
N ASP A 72 10.69 -5.83 -3.90
CA ASP A 72 11.94 -5.08 -4.07
C ASP A 72 11.93 -3.72 -3.37
N ARG A 73 10.76 -3.26 -2.89
CA ARG A 73 10.63 -2.00 -2.13
C ARG A 73 9.66 -2.13 -0.95
N LEU A 74 9.76 -1.17 -0.04
CA LEU A 74 8.76 -0.97 1.01
C LEU A 74 7.85 0.21 0.63
N LEU A 75 6.58 0.09 1.00
CA LEU A 75 5.59 1.16 0.95
C LEU A 75 4.77 1.15 2.25
N HIS A 76 4.12 2.26 2.56
CA HIS A 76 2.99 2.25 3.51
C HIS A 76 1.90 1.29 3.02
N ASN A 77 1.12 0.74 3.95
CA ASN A 77 0.12 -0.28 3.63
C ASN A 77 -1.00 0.30 2.75
N LYS A 78 -1.49 1.50 3.10
CA LYS A 78 -2.49 2.22 2.31
C LYS A 78 -1.98 2.50 0.90
N CYS A 79 -0.75 3.01 0.78
CA CYS A 79 -0.12 3.31 -0.50
C CYS A 79 0.06 2.07 -1.39
N ASN A 80 0.49 0.95 -0.80
CA ASN A 80 0.59 -0.32 -1.53
C ASN A 80 -0.77 -0.79 -2.07
N SER A 81 -1.84 -0.57 -1.30
CA SER A 81 -3.21 -0.92 -1.71
C SER A 81 -3.75 0.00 -2.81
N GLU A 82 -3.49 1.31 -2.72
CA GLU A 82 -3.88 2.31 -3.72
C GLU A 82 -3.16 2.13 -5.06
N ARG A 83 -1.90 1.70 -5.04
CA ARG A 83 -1.11 1.41 -6.24
C ARG A 83 -1.70 0.31 -7.12
N GLN A 84 -2.38 -0.66 -6.49
CA GLN A 84 -2.90 -1.87 -7.15
C GLN A 84 -1.78 -2.66 -7.86
N ASP A 85 -1.93 -2.95 -9.15
CA ASP A 85 -0.94 -3.65 -9.99
C ASP A 85 0.01 -2.70 -10.74
N GLY A 86 0.07 -1.42 -10.33
CA GLY A 86 0.84 -0.36 -10.99
C GLY A 86 0.00 0.52 -11.92
N ARG A 87 -1.30 0.22 -12.10
CA ARG A 87 -2.23 1.02 -12.92
C ARG A 87 -2.38 2.47 -12.50
N ASN A 88 -2.03 2.79 -11.25
CA ASN A 88 -2.19 4.12 -10.69
C ASN A 88 -0.83 4.83 -10.50
N ASP A 89 0.27 4.30 -11.06
CA ASP A 89 1.62 4.88 -10.90
C ASP A 89 1.72 6.33 -11.41
N ASP A 90 0.88 6.71 -12.38
CA ASP A 90 0.71 8.07 -12.91
C ASP A 90 -0.06 9.00 -11.96
N ARG A 91 -0.93 8.44 -11.11
CA ARG A 91 -1.75 9.17 -10.12
C ARG A 91 -1.05 9.29 -8.78
N ARG A 92 0.22 8.90 -8.73
CA ARG A 92 1.02 8.83 -7.52
C ARG A 92 1.14 10.21 -6.87
N PRO A 93 0.73 10.35 -5.60
CA PRO A 93 0.83 11.59 -4.82
C PRO A 93 2.20 12.25 -4.83
N ALA A 94 3.28 11.45 -4.80
CA ALA A 94 4.65 11.95 -4.90
C ALA A 94 4.98 12.66 -6.24
N VAL A 95 4.20 12.40 -7.30
CA VAL A 95 4.35 13.04 -8.62
C VAL A 95 3.33 14.16 -8.81
N THR A 96 2.07 13.92 -8.41
CA THR A 96 0.97 14.86 -8.65
C THR A 96 0.91 15.98 -7.61
N GLY A 97 1.57 15.83 -6.46
CA GLY A 97 1.49 16.76 -5.33
C GLY A 97 0.15 16.70 -4.59
N GLN A 98 -0.74 15.77 -4.94
CA GLN A 98 -2.03 15.60 -4.28
C GLN A 98 -1.84 14.94 -2.89
N SER A 99 -2.62 15.35 -1.89
CA SER A 99 -2.57 14.74 -0.56
C SER A 99 -3.30 13.38 -0.54
N ILE A 100 -2.83 12.46 0.33
CA ILE A 100 -3.43 11.12 0.55
C ILE A 100 -4.42 11.13 1.74
N GLU A 101 -4.55 12.29 2.38
CA GLU A 101 -5.61 12.47 3.35
C GLU A 101 -6.95 12.25 2.63
N PRO A 102 -7.88 11.48 3.20
CA PRO A 102 -9.25 11.59 2.74
C PRO A 102 -9.63 13.07 2.81
N ALA A 103 -10.44 13.55 1.87
CA ALA A 103 -11.09 14.84 2.01
C ALA A 103 -11.93 14.79 3.28
N THR A 104 -11.33 15.12 4.43
CA THR A 104 -12.04 15.46 5.66
C THR A 104 -12.36 16.95 5.55
N ALA A 105 -12.97 17.34 4.44
CA ALA A 105 -13.92 18.41 4.54
C ALA A 105 -15.20 17.70 5.02
N ASP A 106 -15.74 18.18 6.12
CA ASP A 106 -17.08 17.83 6.53
C ASP A 106 -18.02 18.51 5.51
N ASP A 107 -18.12 17.95 4.31
CA ASP A 107 -18.94 18.48 3.20
C ASP A 107 -20.41 18.58 3.61
N ARG A 108 -20.80 18.00 4.76
CA ARG A 108 -22.12 18.20 5.38
C ARG A 108 -22.44 19.68 5.57
N ALA A 109 -21.43 20.52 5.85
CA ALA A 109 -21.61 21.97 5.93
C ALA A 109 -22.04 22.58 4.57
N ASP A 110 -21.54 22.04 3.46
CA ASP A 110 -21.89 22.51 2.11
C ASP A 110 -23.31 22.10 1.70
N TRP A 111 -23.82 20.97 2.22
CA TRP A 111 -25.19 20.50 1.96
C TRP A 111 -26.25 21.12 2.89
N CYS A 112 -25.86 21.71 4.02
CA CYS A 112 -26.78 22.30 5.00
C CYS A 112 -27.11 23.79 4.75
N LEU A 113 -26.64 24.39 3.66
CA LEU A 113 -26.93 25.78 3.26
C LEU A 113 -28.14 25.94 2.32
N LEU A 114 -28.94 24.88 2.11
CA LEU A 114 -30.25 25.04 1.50
C LEU A 114 -31.25 25.49 2.59
N ASP A 115 -31.32 26.80 2.79
CA ASP A 115 -32.44 27.46 3.47
C ASP A 115 -33.73 27.12 2.69
N TRP A 116 -34.60 26.34 3.33
CA TRP A 116 -35.98 26.09 2.89
C TRP A 116 -36.91 27.19 3.40
#